data_AF-E7CIY2-F1
#
_entry.id   AF-E7CIY2-F1
#
_cell.length_a   1.000
_cell.length_b   1.000
_cell.length_c   1.000
_cell.angle_alpha   90.00
_cell.angle_beta   90.00
_cell.angle_gamma   90.00
#
_symmetry.space_group_name_H-M   'P 1'
#
loop_
_entity.id
_entity.type
_entity.pdbx_description
1 polymer ?
#
loop_
_entity_poly.entity_id
_entity_poly.type
_entity_poly.pdbx_seq_one_letter_code
_entity_poly.pdbx_strand_id
1 'polypeptide(L)'
;MYMCIKSSILFSIVIVGISAETIDYDYETAKNLTSDYCYIKSYNEAPAIVKKCTHIVVTGFEVPAGKTLELNLLQHSVLLFEGTLTFGVAHWAGPFIYITGQNIQVIGGTNHLIHGGGEKYWDGLGGSGVKKPERVFFMNAQVATVKNINIKNCPLFCVSVLGHDLTFSGINIDNTDGFANGLARNTDGITFAQCKNVVLENSKIINQDDGVNILGGCSNVYVRNVHCWGSHGLSVTSGMATTAAKNDVYNVTFEDCSNGGSFVGIHVKTTQPCLGPGSFKQITYKNIQISEVTRSAIEIQQDYPKNDGNSANTMKIIGVDLINVTGSVKTTSARKVRINCGSGSCSNFKWSNVKITGSTTADSCNYHPSGYSC
;
A
#
# COMPACT_ATOMS: atom_id res chain seq x y z
N MET A 1 23.19 59.12 -18.82
CA MET A 1 22.29 58.12 -18.20
C MET A 1 22.70 56.76 -18.74
N TYR A 2 23.54 56.02 -18.00
CA TYR A 2 24.10 54.74 -18.45
C TYR A 2 23.05 53.64 -18.33
N MET A 3 22.67 53.04 -19.45
CA MET A 3 21.73 51.93 -19.51
C MET A 3 22.52 50.62 -19.45
N CYS A 4 22.48 49.97 -18.29
CA CYS A 4 23.19 48.72 -18.01
C CYS A 4 22.31 47.54 -18.43
N ILE A 5 22.61 46.92 -19.57
CA ILE A 5 21.95 45.69 -20.05
C ILE A 5 22.59 44.51 -19.31
N LYS A 6 21.90 43.95 -18.31
CA LYS A 6 22.29 42.68 -17.70
C LYS A 6 21.90 41.54 -18.64
N SER A 7 22.90 40.93 -19.29
CA SER A 7 22.76 39.64 -19.98
C SER A 7 22.67 38.53 -18.92
N SER A 8 21.50 37.89 -18.82
CA SER A 8 21.30 36.70 -17.98
C SER A 8 21.60 35.46 -18.81
N ILE A 9 22.80 34.91 -18.64
CA ILE A 9 23.18 33.61 -19.21
C ILE A 9 22.53 32.52 -18.34
N LEU A 10 21.47 31.88 -18.86
CA LEU A 10 20.93 30.65 -18.30
C LEU A 10 21.92 29.50 -18.56
N PHE A 11 22.63 29.07 -17.52
CA PHE A 11 23.29 27.76 -17.55
C PHE A 11 22.21 26.68 -17.41
N SER A 12 21.84 26.07 -18.54
CA SER A 12 21.10 24.81 -18.52
C SER A 12 22.07 23.71 -18.09
N ILE A 13 22.07 23.37 -16.81
CA ILE A 13 22.76 22.19 -16.30
C ILE A 13 21.93 20.98 -16.78
N VAL A 14 22.35 20.38 -17.89
CA VAL A 14 21.88 19.05 -18.28
C VAL A 14 22.54 18.06 -17.33
N ILE A 15 21.84 17.68 -16.26
CA ILE A 15 22.23 16.53 -15.45
C ILE A 15 21.95 15.30 -16.31
N VAL A 16 22.95 14.82 -17.05
CA VAL A 16 22.91 13.46 -17.59
C VAL A 16 23.20 12.53 -16.42
N GLY A 17 22.16 12.25 -15.64
CA GLY A 17 22.18 11.15 -14.70
C GLY A 17 22.25 9.87 -15.52
N ILE A 18 23.40 9.21 -15.54
CA ILE A 18 23.48 7.82 -15.98
C ILE A 18 22.78 7.02 -14.87
N SER A 19 21.44 6.97 -14.89
CA SER A 19 20.73 5.89 -14.22
C SER A 19 21.08 4.65 -15.02
N ALA A 20 21.74 3.67 -14.39
CA ALA A 20 21.73 2.32 -14.95
C ALA A 20 20.26 1.95 -15.14
N GLU A 21 19.78 1.95 -16.38
CA GLU A 21 18.43 1.52 -16.71
C GLU A 21 18.33 0.07 -16.24
N THR A 22 17.58 -0.16 -15.16
CA THR A 22 17.20 -1.50 -14.77
C THR A 22 16.30 -2.01 -15.88
N ILE A 23 16.82 -2.96 -16.68
CA ILE A 23 16.05 -3.58 -17.75
C ILE A 23 14.83 -4.24 -17.11
N ASP A 24 13.64 -3.76 -17.46
CA ASP A 24 12.39 -4.17 -16.82
C ASP A 24 11.74 -5.31 -17.61
N TYR A 25 11.81 -6.54 -17.11
CA TYR A 25 11.32 -7.72 -17.81
C TYR A 25 9.84 -8.00 -17.52
N ASP A 26 9.11 -8.45 -18.53
CA ASP A 26 7.86 -9.21 -18.31
C ASP A 26 8.18 -10.69 -18.05
N TYR A 27 7.17 -11.48 -17.68
CA TYR A 27 7.38 -12.90 -17.37
C TYR A 27 7.87 -13.71 -18.58
N GLU A 28 7.35 -13.46 -19.79
CA GLU A 28 7.71 -14.21 -20.99
C GLU A 28 9.16 -13.98 -21.41
N THR A 29 9.65 -12.75 -21.23
CA THR A 29 11.07 -12.43 -21.42
C THR A 29 11.90 -13.02 -20.29
N ALA A 30 11.47 -12.82 -19.03
CA ALA A 30 12.23 -13.23 -17.86
C ALA A 30 12.50 -14.73 -17.84
N LYS A 31 11.49 -15.58 -18.07
CA LYS A 31 11.65 -17.04 -18.05
C LYS A 31 12.62 -17.59 -19.12
N ASN A 32 12.94 -16.78 -20.13
CA ASN A 32 13.82 -17.14 -21.24
C ASN A 32 15.17 -16.39 -21.20
N LEU A 33 15.50 -15.67 -20.13
CA LEU A 33 16.76 -14.93 -20.01
C LEU A 33 18.01 -15.82 -20.06
N THR A 34 17.91 -17.04 -19.53
CA THR A 34 19.00 -18.00 -19.47
C THR A 34 18.45 -19.42 -19.33
N SER A 35 19.22 -20.43 -19.76
CA SER A 35 18.97 -21.84 -19.44
C SER A 35 19.38 -22.20 -18.01
N ASP A 36 20.17 -21.36 -17.35
CA ASP A 36 20.90 -21.70 -16.12
C ASP A 36 20.18 -21.23 -14.85
N TYR A 37 18.84 -21.21 -14.88
CA TYR A 37 18.04 -20.87 -13.71
C TYR A 37 18.29 -21.86 -12.56
N CYS A 38 18.47 -21.32 -11.35
CA CYS A 38 18.50 -22.10 -10.14
C CYS A 38 17.09 -22.28 -9.58
N TYR A 39 16.68 -23.53 -9.38
CA TYR A 39 15.34 -23.85 -8.89
C TYR A 39 15.37 -24.13 -7.39
N ILE A 40 14.59 -23.37 -6.61
CA ILE A 40 14.26 -23.69 -5.23
C ILE A 40 12.99 -24.56 -5.26
N LYS A 41 13.17 -25.86 -5.05
CA LYS A 41 12.07 -26.85 -5.09
C LYS A 41 11.58 -27.27 -3.70
N SER A 42 12.31 -26.89 -2.67
CA SER A 42 11.96 -27.13 -1.28
C SER A 42 12.49 -26.01 -0.39
N TYR A 43 11.90 -25.86 0.79
CA TYR A 43 12.31 -24.86 1.78
C TYR A 43 13.81 -24.93 2.13
N ASN A 44 14.36 -26.15 2.24
CA ASN A 44 15.75 -26.36 2.66
C ASN A 44 16.78 -25.94 1.60
N GLU A 45 16.39 -25.79 0.34
CA GLU A 45 17.28 -25.38 -0.75
C GLU A 45 17.49 -23.86 -0.81
N ALA A 46 16.50 -23.09 -0.33
CA ALA A 46 16.49 -21.63 -0.47
C ALA A 46 17.76 -20.96 0.08
N PRO A 47 18.25 -21.25 1.31
CA PRO A 47 19.41 -20.56 1.88
C PRO A 47 20.71 -20.73 1.08
N ALA A 48 20.86 -21.85 0.37
CA ALA A 48 22.04 -22.13 -0.45
C ALA A 48 21.93 -21.50 -1.85
N ILE A 49 20.73 -21.49 -2.44
CA ILE A 49 20.51 -20.97 -3.80
C ILE A 49 20.59 -19.44 -3.85
N VAL A 50 19.93 -18.75 -2.91
CA VAL A 50 19.89 -17.27 -2.91
C VAL A 50 21.26 -16.62 -2.71
N LYS A 51 22.24 -17.36 -2.19
CA LYS A 51 23.63 -16.90 -2.01
C LYS A 51 24.50 -17.03 -3.25
N LYS A 52 24.10 -17.83 -4.24
CA LYS A 52 24.97 -18.20 -5.38
C LYS A 52 24.37 -17.91 -6.75
N CYS A 53 23.05 -17.71 -6.84
CA CYS A 53 22.35 -17.51 -8.10
C CYS A 53 21.70 -16.13 -8.15
N THR A 54 21.70 -15.54 -9.34
CA THR A 54 20.95 -14.31 -9.64
C THR A 54 19.67 -14.59 -10.42
N HIS A 55 19.58 -15.70 -11.15
CA HIS A 55 18.39 -16.12 -11.88
C HIS A 55 17.78 -17.30 -11.14
N ILE A 56 16.67 -17.05 -10.42
CA ILE A 56 16.08 -17.99 -9.48
C ILE A 56 14.62 -18.24 -9.83
N VAL A 57 14.21 -19.51 -9.80
CA VAL A 57 12.79 -19.91 -9.82
C VAL A 57 12.45 -20.54 -8.47
N VAL A 58 11.48 -19.99 -7.76
CA VAL A 58 10.83 -20.66 -6.63
C VAL A 58 9.62 -21.41 -7.18
N THR A 59 9.65 -22.74 -7.11
CA THR A 59 8.51 -23.56 -7.52
C THR A 59 7.50 -23.73 -6.39
N GLY A 60 6.36 -24.35 -6.68
CA GLY A 60 5.37 -24.67 -5.65
C GLY A 60 5.88 -25.73 -4.66
N PHE A 61 5.80 -25.42 -3.38
CA PHE A 61 6.02 -26.34 -2.25
C PHE A 61 5.39 -25.75 -0.98
N GLU A 62 5.27 -26.56 0.06
CA GLU A 62 4.86 -26.09 1.39
C GLU A 62 6.07 -25.60 2.19
N VAL A 63 6.02 -24.34 2.64
CA VAL A 63 6.96 -23.81 3.64
C VAL A 63 6.57 -24.38 5.01
N PRO A 64 7.51 -24.97 5.78
CA PRO A 64 7.21 -25.58 7.07
C PRO A 64 6.53 -24.64 8.07
N ALA A 65 5.69 -25.20 8.93
CA ALA A 65 4.99 -24.45 9.97
C ALA A 65 5.95 -23.63 10.84
N GLY A 66 5.63 -22.36 11.05
CA GLY A 66 6.42 -21.48 11.92
C GLY A 66 7.75 -21.01 11.30
N LYS A 67 7.92 -21.13 9.98
CA LYS A 67 9.14 -20.74 9.26
C LYS A 67 8.88 -19.67 8.20
N THR A 68 9.89 -18.83 8.01
CA THR A 68 9.93 -17.80 6.97
C THR A 68 10.72 -18.32 5.77
N LEU A 69 10.16 -18.26 4.57
CA LEU A 69 10.94 -18.39 3.34
C LEU A 69 11.75 -17.11 3.12
N GLU A 70 13.01 -17.13 3.55
CA GLU A 70 13.94 -16.02 3.38
C GLU A 70 14.60 -16.04 2.00
N LEU A 71 14.39 -14.97 1.24
CA LEU A 71 14.93 -14.76 -0.10
C LEU A 71 15.81 -13.50 -0.09
N ASN A 72 17.02 -13.65 0.46
CA ASN A 72 18.03 -12.60 0.48
C ASN A 72 18.79 -12.62 -0.85
N LEU A 73 18.30 -11.85 -1.82
CA LEU A 73 18.74 -11.91 -3.21
C LEU A 73 20.04 -11.13 -3.42
N LEU A 74 20.91 -11.67 -4.27
CA LEU A 74 22.09 -10.97 -4.76
C LEU A 74 21.67 -9.76 -5.60
N GLN A 75 22.56 -8.78 -5.75
CA GLN A 75 22.31 -7.64 -6.62
C GLN A 75 22.06 -8.09 -8.06
N HIS A 76 21.14 -7.44 -8.78
CA HIS A 76 20.75 -7.79 -10.17
C HIS A 76 19.99 -9.12 -10.30
N SER A 77 19.45 -9.66 -9.22
CA SER A 77 18.71 -10.92 -9.28
C SER A 77 17.34 -10.76 -9.95
N VAL A 78 16.98 -11.75 -10.76
CA VAL A 78 15.63 -12.01 -11.28
C VAL A 78 15.08 -13.25 -10.58
N LEU A 79 14.05 -13.05 -9.76
CA LEU A 79 13.33 -14.08 -9.04
C LEU A 79 11.97 -14.31 -9.70
N LEU A 80 11.69 -15.56 -10.07
CA LEU A 80 10.39 -16.00 -10.58
C LEU A 80 9.67 -16.84 -9.54
N PHE A 81 8.37 -16.62 -9.37
CA PHE A 81 7.48 -17.54 -8.66
C PHE A 81 6.69 -18.38 -9.66
N GLU A 82 6.73 -19.70 -9.49
CA GLU A 82 5.97 -20.66 -10.30
C GLU A 82 5.26 -21.69 -9.41
N GLY A 83 4.12 -22.19 -9.88
CA GLY A 83 3.29 -23.12 -9.10
C GLY A 83 2.68 -22.48 -7.85
N THR A 84 2.25 -23.32 -6.89
CA THR A 84 1.58 -22.84 -5.67
C THR A 84 2.47 -23.00 -4.45
N LEU A 85 2.78 -21.89 -3.78
CA LEU A 85 3.37 -21.88 -2.45
C LEU A 85 2.28 -21.92 -1.38
N THR A 86 2.45 -22.80 -0.40
CA THR A 86 1.60 -22.91 0.78
C THR A 86 2.45 -22.83 2.06
N PHE A 87 1.80 -22.68 3.21
CA PHE A 87 2.47 -22.54 4.50
C PHE A 87 1.84 -23.46 5.54
N GLY A 88 2.68 -24.19 6.28
CA GLY A 88 2.25 -24.99 7.42
C GLY A 88 1.66 -24.11 8.53
N VAL A 89 0.66 -24.65 9.24
CA VAL A 89 -0.07 -23.90 10.28
C VAL A 89 0.75 -23.77 11.55
N ALA A 90 1.03 -22.53 11.95
CA ALA A 90 1.56 -22.19 13.27
C ALA A 90 0.98 -20.86 13.78
N HIS A 91 0.91 -20.70 15.10
CA HIS A 91 0.53 -19.45 15.77
C HIS A 91 1.78 -18.65 16.14
N TRP A 92 2.26 -17.82 15.23
CA TRP A 92 3.52 -17.06 15.34
C TRP A 92 3.40 -15.73 14.60
N ALA A 93 4.40 -14.85 14.70
CA ALA A 93 4.35 -13.51 14.12
C ALA A 93 4.60 -13.45 12.61
N GLY A 94 5.13 -14.50 11.98
CA GLY A 94 5.58 -14.42 10.59
C GLY A 94 6.82 -13.52 10.43
N PRO A 95 7.09 -13.01 9.21
CA PRO A 95 6.31 -13.14 7.98
C PRO A 95 6.40 -14.55 7.35
N PHE A 96 5.57 -14.85 6.35
CA PHE A 96 5.68 -16.08 5.56
C PHE A 96 6.83 -16.03 4.54
N ILE A 97 6.88 -14.98 3.73
CA ILE A 97 7.98 -14.72 2.78
C ILE A 97 8.67 -13.42 3.20
N TYR A 98 10.00 -13.44 3.22
CA TYR A 98 10.81 -12.23 3.41
C TYR A 98 11.82 -12.07 2.29
N ILE A 99 11.70 -10.98 1.52
CA ILE A 99 12.57 -10.68 0.38
C ILE A 99 13.41 -9.45 0.70
N THR A 100 14.72 -9.57 0.46
CA THR A 100 15.65 -8.43 0.47
C THR A 100 16.52 -8.45 -0.78
N GLY A 101 17.01 -7.29 -1.18
CA GLY A 101 17.93 -7.17 -2.30
C GLY A 101 18.04 -5.74 -2.81
N GLN A 102 19.00 -5.54 -3.71
CA GLN A 102 19.22 -4.28 -4.40
C GLN A 102 19.24 -4.51 -5.91
N ASN A 103 18.57 -3.65 -6.68
CA ASN A 103 18.45 -3.81 -8.13
C ASN A 103 17.92 -5.21 -8.48
N ILE A 104 16.73 -5.55 -7.99
CA ILE A 104 16.14 -6.89 -8.15
C ILE A 104 14.81 -6.83 -8.91
N GLN A 105 14.45 -7.95 -9.55
CA GLN A 105 13.15 -8.15 -10.17
C GLN A 105 12.48 -9.38 -9.58
N VAL A 106 11.22 -9.25 -9.16
CA VAL A 106 10.42 -10.33 -8.59
C VAL A 106 9.15 -10.47 -9.43
N ILE A 107 9.00 -11.59 -10.14
CA ILE A 107 7.96 -11.74 -11.16
C ILE A 107 7.17 -13.02 -10.92
N GLY A 108 5.84 -12.90 -10.89
CA GLY A 108 4.94 -14.04 -10.87
C GLY A 108 4.74 -14.64 -12.25
N GLY A 109 4.86 -15.97 -12.36
CA GLY A 109 4.52 -16.72 -13.58
C GLY A 109 3.01 -16.84 -13.81
N THR A 110 2.58 -17.22 -15.02
CA THR A 110 1.16 -17.18 -15.42
C THR A 110 0.19 -17.97 -14.52
N ASN A 111 0.64 -19.06 -13.90
CA ASN A 111 -0.18 -19.91 -13.03
C ASN A 111 0.34 -19.98 -11.59
N HIS A 112 1.16 -19.01 -11.17
CA HIS A 112 1.68 -18.99 -9.81
C HIS A 112 0.62 -18.53 -8.79
N LEU A 113 0.74 -19.01 -7.56
CA LEU A 113 -0.08 -18.58 -6.44
C LEU A 113 0.70 -18.65 -5.13
N ILE A 114 0.65 -17.58 -4.35
CA ILE A 114 1.06 -17.59 -2.94
C ILE A 114 -0.21 -17.71 -2.09
N HIS A 115 -0.47 -18.91 -1.56
CA HIS A 115 -1.68 -19.19 -0.77
C HIS A 115 -1.37 -19.09 0.72
N GLY A 116 -1.78 -17.98 1.35
CA GLY A 116 -1.53 -17.69 2.77
C GLY A 116 -2.29 -18.58 3.77
N GLY A 117 -3.38 -19.24 3.33
CA GLY A 117 -4.13 -20.18 4.18
C GLY A 117 -4.87 -19.52 5.35
N GLY A 118 -5.29 -18.27 5.18
CA GLY A 118 -5.94 -17.44 6.19
C GLY A 118 -7.21 -18.05 6.78
N GLU A 119 -7.93 -18.89 6.03
CA GLU A 119 -9.12 -19.60 6.49
C GLU A 119 -8.87 -20.49 7.71
N LYS A 120 -7.61 -20.88 7.97
CA LYS A 120 -7.20 -21.67 9.13
C LYS A 120 -6.98 -20.83 10.39
N TYR A 121 -7.01 -19.50 10.25
CA TYR A 121 -6.70 -18.54 11.30
C TYR A 121 -7.85 -17.59 11.63
N TRP A 122 -8.72 -17.28 10.66
CA TRP A 122 -9.76 -16.26 10.83
C TRP A 122 -10.75 -16.62 11.95
N ASP A 123 -10.82 -15.75 12.95
CA ASP A 123 -11.59 -15.92 14.19
C ASP A 123 -12.52 -14.72 14.47
N GLY A 124 -12.64 -13.78 13.52
CA GLY A 124 -13.42 -12.56 13.67
C GLY A 124 -12.74 -11.47 14.49
N LEU A 125 -11.54 -11.72 15.03
CA LEU A 125 -10.86 -10.82 15.98
C LEU A 125 -9.56 -10.22 15.41
N GLY A 126 -9.13 -10.63 14.22
CA GLY A 126 -7.96 -10.07 13.54
C GLY A 126 -6.71 -10.15 14.42
N GLY A 127 -6.01 -9.03 14.61
CA GLY A 127 -4.81 -8.97 15.44
C GLY A 127 -5.06 -9.14 16.95
N SER A 128 -6.32 -9.07 17.41
CA SER A 128 -6.70 -9.18 18.83
C SER A 128 -7.11 -10.59 19.27
N GLY A 129 -7.16 -11.55 18.34
CA GLY A 129 -7.55 -12.94 18.61
C GLY A 129 -6.36 -13.89 18.73
N VAL A 130 -6.48 -15.09 18.14
CA VAL A 130 -5.37 -16.05 18.06
C VAL A 130 -4.19 -15.40 17.36
N LYS A 131 -2.96 -15.72 17.77
CA LYS A 131 -1.76 -15.21 17.08
C LYS A 131 -1.74 -15.74 15.64
N LYS A 132 -1.62 -14.82 14.69
CA LYS A 132 -1.58 -15.08 13.24
C LYS A 132 -0.25 -14.58 12.69
N PRO A 133 0.32 -15.27 11.67
CA PRO A 133 1.41 -14.72 10.88
C PRO A 133 0.98 -13.36 10.33
N GLU A 134 1.74 -12.32 10.64
CA GLU A 134 1.27 -10.95 10.42
C GLU A 134 1.28 -10.56 8.94
N ARG A 135 2.15 -11.18 8.13
CA ARG A 135 2.40 -10.79 6.73
C ARG A 135 2.62 -12.03 5.87
N VAL A 136 1.97 -12.08 4.71
CA VAL A 136 2.25 -13.12 3.71
C VAL A 136 3.53 -12.79 2.94
N PHE A 137 3.65 -11.55 2.47
CA PHE A 137 4.77 -11.07 1.67
C PHE A 137 5.38 -9.83 2.34
N PHE A 138 6.60 -9.95 2.83
CA PHE A 138 7.34 -8.81 3.37
C PHE A 138 8.57 -8.55 2.51
N MET A 139 8.75 -7.30 2.06
CA MET A 139 9.92 -6.90 1.28
C MET A 139 10.59 -5.67 1.86
N ASN A 140 11.92 -5.70 1.91
CA ASN A 140 12.77 -4.54 2.19
C ASN A 140 13.88 -4.48 1.13
N ALA A 141 13.74 -3.58 0.17
CA ALA A 141 14.59 -3.57 -1.03
C ALA A 141 14.97 -2.15 -1.47
N GLN A 142 15.97 -2.06 -2.33
CA GLN A 142 16.41 -0.81 -2.94
C GLN A 142 16.48 -0.99 -4.44
N VAL A 143 15.82 -0.15 -5.24
CA VAL A 143 15.75 -0.35 -6.69
C VAL A 143 15.15 -1.72 -7.00
N ALA A 144 13.83 -1.86 -6.95
CA ALA A 144 13.20 -3.16 -7.19
C ALA A 144 11.93 -3.04 -8.02
N THR A 145 11.73 -4.01 -8.91
CA THR A 145 10.48 -4.17 -9.64
C THR A 145 9.80 -5.47 -9.25
N VAL A 146 8.53 -5.39 -8.86
CA VAL A 146 7.69 -6.53 -8.50
C VAL A 146 6.50 -6.58 -9.44
N LYS A 147 6.31 -7.71 -10.13
CA LYS A 147 5.29 -7.86 -11.17
C LYS A 147 4.43 -9.10 -10.99
N ASN A 148 3.14 -8.95 -11.27
CA ASN A 148 2.20 -10.05 -11.49
C ASN A 148 2.10 -11.03 -10.30
N ILE A 149 2.20 -10.53 -9.07
CA ILE A 149 2.14 -11.37 -7.87
C ILE A 149 0.69 -11.65 -7.48
N ASN A 150 0.32 -12.93 -7.37
CA ASN A 150 -0.99 -13.39 -6.94
C ASN A 150 -0.92 -13.94 -5.51
N ILE A 151 -1.69 -13.35 -4.60
CA ILE A 151 -1.77 -13.76 -3.20
C ILE A 151 -3.23 -14.09 -2.88
N LYS A 152 -3.46 -15.24 -2.24
CA LYS A 152 -4.78 -15.66 -1.78
C LYS A 152 -4.81 -15.91 -0.27
N ASN A 153 -5.90 -15.51 0.38
CA ASN A 153 -6.24 -15.79 1.78
C ASN A 153 -5.10 -15.48 2.76
N CYS A 154 -4.85 -14.21 3.01
CA CYS A 154 -3.90 -13.74 4.02
C CYS A 154 -4.49 -13.95 5.44
N PRO A 155 -3.72 -14.51 6.39
CA PRO A 155 -4.19 -14.66 7.78
C PRO A 155 -4.44 -13.31 8.49
N LEU A 156 -3.58 -12.34 8.20
CA LEU A 156 -3.63 -10.96 8.66
C LEU A 156 -3.20 -10.08 7.46
N PHE A 157 -2.20 -9.20 7.58
CA PHE A 157 -1.74 -8.37 6.47
C PHE A 157 -1.21 -9.22 5.30
N CYS A 158 -1.45 -8.77 4.07
CA CYS A 158 -0.96 -9.46 2.88
C CYS A 158 0.45 -9.02 2.53
N VAL A 159 0.63 -7.77 2.10
CA VAL A 159 1.91 -7.23 1.61
C VAL A 159 2.38 -6.09 2.49
N SER A 160 3.62 -6.14 2.95
CA SER A 160 4.31 -5.02 3.60
C SER A 160 5.61 -4.71 2.89
N VAL A 161 5.91 -3.42 2.75
CA VAL A 161 7.04 -2.95 1.95
C VAL A 161 7.79 -1.84 2.67
N LEU A 162 9.11 -1.98 2.72
CA LEU A 162 10.08 -0.95 3.11
C LEU A 162 11.08 -0.70 1.97
N GLY A 163 11.77 0.43 2.02
CA GLY A 163 12.91 0.72 1.14
C GLY A 163 12.65 1.81 0.11
N HIS A 164 13.40 1.83 -0.99
CA HIS A 164 13.29 2.95 -1.94
C HIS A 164 13.51 2.57 -3.39
N ASP A 165 12.97 3.41 -4.29
CA ASP A 165 12.99 3.21 -5.74
C ASP A 165 12.31 1.88 -6.13
N LEU A 166 11.03 1.78 -5.80
CA LEU A 166 10.27 0.53 -5.90
C LEU A 166 9.13 0.68 -6.91
N THR A 167 8.97 -0.29 -7.79
CA THR A 167 7.82 -0.39 -8.71
C THR A 167 7.07 -1.70 -8.48
N PHE A 168 5.77 -1.61 -8.26
CA PHE A 168 4.87 -2.75 -8.14
C PHE A 168 3.80 -2.65 -9.21
N SER A 169 3.63 -3.69 -10.01
CA SER A 169 2.64 -3.73 -11.10
C SER A 169 1.93 -5.08 -11.14
N GLY A 170 0.62 -5.09 -11.36
CA GLY A 170 -0.12 -6.37 -11.46
C GLY A 170 -0.21 -7.15 -10.15
N ILE A 171 -0.26 -6.48 -8.99
CA ILE A 171 -0.41 -7.17 -7.71
C ILE A 171 -1.89 -7.53 -7.52
N ASN A 172 -2.18 -8.82 -7.42
CA ASN A 172 -3.52 -9.34 -7.21
C ASN A 172 -3.63 -9.99 -5.83
N ILE A 173 -4.49 -9.44 -4.99
CA ILE A 173 -4.79 -9.97 -3.65
C ILE A 173 -6.26 -10.39 -3.64
N ASP A 174 -6.51 -11.65 -3.34
CA ASP A 174 -7.84 -12.21 -3.23
C ASP A 174 -8.07 -12.84 -1.85
N ASN A 175 -8.75 -12.11 -0.99
CA ASN A 175 -9.27 -12.61 0.29
C ASN A 175 -10.81 -12.72 0.24
N THR A 176 -11.41 -12.98 -0.91
CA THR A 176 -12.88 -13.08 -1.05
C THR A 176 -13.47 -14.11 -0.08
N ASP A 177 -12.78 -15.23 0.14
CA ASP A 177 -13.19 -16.27 1.09
C ASP A 177 -13.35 -15.71 2.52
N GLY A 178 -12.61 -14.64 2.87
CA GLY A 178 -12.67 -13.97 4.16
C GLY A 178 -13.99 -13.23 4.43
N PHE A 179 -14.78 -12.93 3.40
CA PHE A 179 -16.13 -12.40 3.59
C PHE A 179 -17.12 -13.46 4.04
N ALA A 180 -16.86 -14.74 3.76
CA ALA A 180 -17.71 -15.83 4.24
C ALA A 180 -17.70 -15.84 5.78
N ASN A 181 -18.87 -15.73 6.38
CA ASN A 181 -19.07 -15.64 7.83
C ASN A 181 -18.43 -14.41 8.52
N GLY A 182 -17.81 -13.49 7.76
CA GLY A 182 -17.25 -12.23 8.28
C GLY A 182 -16.10 -12.39 9.29
N LEU A 183 -15.35 -13.49 9.22
CA LEU A 183 -14.32 -13.82 10.21
C LEU A 183 -12.94 -13.22 9.89
N ALA A 184 -12.64 -12.91 8.63
CA ALA A 184 -11.38 -12.28 8.27
C ALA A 184 -11.39 -10.80 8.70
N ARG A 185 -10.31 -10.37 9.36
CA ARG A 185 -10.11 -9.00 9.87
C ARG A 185 -8.63 -8.63 9.77
N ASN A 186 -8.33 -7.35 9.59
CA ASN A 186 -6.97 -6.83 9.43
C ASN A 186 -6.21 -7.51 8.28
N THR A 187 -6.92 -7.77 7.18
CA THR A 187 -6.34 -8.35 5.96
C THR A 187 -5.83 -7.27 5.00
N ASP A 188 -5.14 -6.27 5.53
CA ASP A 188 -4.59 -5.13 4.77
C ASP A 188 -3.90 -5.61 3.50
N GLY A 189 -4.25 -5.00 2.36
CA GLY A 189 -3.79 -5.44 1.04
C GLY A 189 -2.30 -5.16 0.85
N ILE A 190 -1.96 -3.91 0.55
CA ILE A 190 -0.56 -3.49 0.44
C ILE A 190 -0.26 -2.27 1.29
N THR A 191 0.72 -2.44 2.17
CA THR A 191 1.15 -1.43 3.12
C THR A 191 2.59 -1.02 2.85
N PHE A 192 2.80 0.26 2.57
CA PHE A 192 4.13 0.85 2.43
C PHE A 192 4.48 1.62 3.70
N ALA A 193 5.69 1.44 4.22
CA ALA A 193 6.18 2.18 5.39
C ALA A 193 7.65 2.57 5.18
N GLN A 194 8.07 3.70 5.74
CA GLN A 194 9.47 4.15 5.70
C GLN A 194 10.09 4.00 4.30
N CYS A 195 9.37 4.52 3.30
CA CYS A 195 9.61 4.26 1.89
C CYS A 195 9.89 5.53 1.08
N LYS A 196 10.57 5.40 -0.05
CA LYS A 196 10.79 6.56 -0.94
C LYS A 196 10.74 6.18 -2.40
N ASN A 197 10.14 7.03 -3.25
CA ASN A 197 10.06 6.81 -4.69
C ASN A 197 9.40 5.46 -5.01
N VAL A 198 8.09 5.37 -4.74
CA VAL A 198 7.32 4.15 -4.91
C VAL A 198 6.27 4.35 -5.99
N VAL A 199 6.16 3.41 -6.92
CA VAL A 199 5.04 3.28 -7.84
C VAL A 199 4.29 1.98 -7.54
N LEU A 200 2.97 2.07 -7.36
CA LEU A 200 2.06 0.92 -7.37
C LEU A 200 1.06 1.12 -8.49
N GLU A 201 0.92 0.14 -9.38
CA GLU A 201 0.03 0.26 -10.52
C GLU A 201 -0.67 -1.02 -10.94
N ASN A 202 -1.76 -0.86 -11.70
CA ASN A 202 -2.44 -1.95 -12.41
C ASN A 202 -2.77 -3.14 -11.50
N SER A 203 -3.27 -2.87 -10.30
CA SER A 203 -3.39 -3.87 -9.22
C SER A 203 -4.83 -4.01 -8.76
N LYS A 204 -5.19 -5.22 -8.31
CA LYS A 204 -6.54 -5.55 -7.83
C LYS A 204 -6.45 -6.14 -6.43
N ILE A 205 -7.21 -5.55 -5.49
CA ILE A 205 -7.15 -5.90 -4.08
C ILE A 205 -8.56 -6.15 -3.58
N ILE A 206 -8.84 -7.38 -3.16
CA ILE A 206 -10.09 -7.76 -2.51
C ILE A 206 -9.76 -8.22 -1.09
N ASN A 207 -10.22 -7.48 -0.09
CA ASN A 207 -9.88 -7.73 1.32
C ASN A 207 -10.91 -7.17 2.31
N GLN A 208 -10.58 -7.21 3.61
CA GLN A 208 -11.47 -6.80 4.72
C GLN A 208 -10.88 -5.66 5.58
N ASP A 209 -9.79 -5.04 5.13
CA ASP A 209 -9.18 -3.87 5.77
C ASP A 209 -8.57 -2.93 4.71
N ASP A 210 -7.66 -2.02 5.04
CA ASP A 210 -7.09 -1.06 4.09
C ASP A 210 -6.66 -1.75 2.78
N GLY A 211 -7.12 -1.23 1.63
CA GLY A 211 -6.76 -1.81 0.34
C GLY A 211 -5.31 -1.47 0.00
N VAL A 212 -5.00 -0.18 0.05
CA VAL A 212 -3.64 0.37 0.01
C VAL A 212 -3.46 1.26 1.23
N ASN A 213 -2.36 1.13 1.95
CA ASN A 213 -2.05 1.99 3.09
C ASN A 213 -0.63 2.55 3.00
N ILE A 214 -0.51 3.87 2.97
CA ILE A 214 0.78 4.57 3.03
C ILE A 214 1.01 5.02 4.47
N LEU A 215 1.96 4.38 5.15
CA LEU A 215 2.32 4.69 6.52
C LEU A 215 3.34 5.84 6.62
N GLY A 216 3.48 6.36 7.84
CA GLY A 216 4.50 7.35 8.19
C GLY A 216 5.93 6.99 7.72
N GLY A 217 6.68 8.02 7.37
CA GLY A 217 8.05 7.91 6.84
C GLY A 217 8.12 7.64 5.35
N CYS A 218 6.99 7.72 4.62
CA CYS A 218 6.96 7.54 3.16
C CYS A 218 7.02 8.88 2.40
N SER A 219 7.72 8.91 1.27
CA SER A 219 7.74 10.09 0.38
C SER A 219 7.78 9.73 -1.10
N ASN A 220 7.18 10.56 -1.95
CA ASN A 220 7.09 10.35 -3.41
C ASN A 220 6.47 8.98 -3.73
N VAL A 221 5.19 8.82 -3.39
CA VAL A 221 4.44 7.58 -3.66
C VAL A 221 3.37 7.88 -4.70
N TYR A 222 3.32 7.08 -5.76
CA TYR A 222 2.33 7.19 -6.81
C TYR A 222 1.58 5.87 -6.99
N VAL A 223 0.29 5.89 -6.70
CA VAL A 223 -0.61 4.76 -6.80
C VAL A 223 -1.56 5.03 -7.96
N ARG A 224 -1.50 4.24 -9.04
CA ARG A 224 -2.34 4.47 -10.22
C ARG A 224 -3.05 3.24 -10.75
N ASN A 225 -4.29 3.39 -11.22
CA ASN A 225 -5.05 2.25 -11.77
C ASN A 225 -5.11 1.05 -10.79
N VAL A 226 -5.48 1.33 -9.53
CA VAL A 226 -5.63 0.31 -8.48
C VAL A 226 -7.10 0.20 -8.09
N HIS A 227 -7.59 -1.05 -8.05
CA HIS A 227 -8.99 -1.35 -7.77
C HIS A 227 -9.12 -2.13 -6.47
N CYS A 228 -9.74 -1.51 -5.47
CA CYS A 228 -10.01 -2.10 -4.17
C CYS A 228 -11.49 -2.48 -4.02
N TRP A 229 -11.76 -3.64 -3.39
CA TRP A 229 -13.13 -4.07 -3.05
C TRP A 229 -13.23 -4.66 -1.64
N GLY A 230 -14.27 -4.27 -0.90
CA GLY A 230 -14.57 -4.76 0.45
C GLY A 230 -13.63 -4.23 1.56
N SER A 231 -12.73 -3.32 1.19
CA SER A 231 -11.61 -2.82 1.98
C SER A 231 -12.00 -1.76 3.04
N HIS A 232 -11.01 -1.13 3.67
CA HIS A 232 -11.13 0.11 4.45
C HIS A 232 -10.56 1.34 3.72
N GLY A 233 -10.37 1.23 2.40
CA GLY A 233 -10.11 2.37 1.54
C GLY A 233 -8.70 2.50 1.00
N LEU A 234 -8.49 3.62 0.31
CA LEU A 234 -7.20 4.12 -0.17
C LEU A 234 -6.62 5.05 0.90
N SER A 235 -5.72 4.50 1.71
CA SER A 235 -5.41 5.03 3.03
C SER A 235 -4.03 5.67 3.13
N VAL A 236 -3.94 6.74 3.93
CA VAL A 236 -2.68 7.32 4.41
C VAL A 236 -2.76 7.43 5.93
N THR A 237 -1.81 6.81 6.65
CA THR A 237 -1.87 6.66 8.11
C THR A 237 -0.55 7.02 8.80
N SER A 238 -0.59 7.76 9.91
CA SER A 238 0.61 8.09 10.69
C SER A 238 0.28 8.45 12.15
N GLY A 239 1.28 8.80 12.95
CA GLY A 239 1.17 9.12 14.38
C GLY A 239 1.59 7.96 15.31
N MET A 240 2.11 6.86 14.75
CA MET A 240 2.54 5.67 15.48
C MET A 240 4.04 5.68 15.83
N ALA A 241 4.80 6.69 15.41
CA ALA A 241 6.20 6.83 15.76
C ALA A 241 6.43 8.03 16.69
N THR A 242 7.54 8.01 17.42
CA THR A 242 7.93 9.09 18.34
C THR A 242 8.69 10.23 17.66
N THR A 243 9.06 10.08 16.38
CA THR A 243 9.87 11.05 15.63
C THR A 243 9.18 11.52 14.37
N ALA A 244 9.40 12.79 14.00
CA ALA A 244 8.87 13.39 12.78
C ALA A 244 9.29 12.61 11.53
N ALA A 245 10.56 12.24 11.40
CA ALA A 245 11.06 11.49 10.25
C ALA A 245 10.32 10.17 9.98
N LYS A 246 9.80 9.50 11.03
CA LYS A 246 9.02 8.26 10.91
C LYS A 246 7.52 8.50 10.80
N ASN A 247 7.04 9.72 11.01
CA ASN A 247 5.64 10.09 10.89
C ASN A 247 5.34 10.93 9.65
N ASP A 248 6.32 11.65 9.10
CA ASP A 248 6.14 12.52 7.95
C ASP A 248 5.77 11.69 6.71
N VAL A 249 4.75 12.14 5.99
CA VAL A 249 4.35 11.62 4.69
C VAL A 249 4.27 12.78 3.72
N TYR A 250 4.97 12.67 2.60
CA TYR A 250 5.12 13.76 1.64
C TYR A 250 4.92 13.30 0.20
N ASN A 251 4.16 14.07 -0.58
CA ASN A 251 3.97 13.85 -2.02
C ASN A 251 3.47 12.42 -2.32
N VAL A 252 2.21 12.18 -1.95
CA VAL A 252 1.50 10.92 -2.22
C VAL A 252 0.36 11.22 -3.16
N THR A 253 0.29 10.51 -4.28
CA THR A 253 -0.81 10.66 -5.24
C THR A 253 -1.47 9.31 -5.51
N PHE A 254 -2.79 9.27 -5.37
CA PHE A 254 -3.65 8.20 -5.88
C PHE A 254 -4.34 8.72 -7.14
N GLU A 255 -4.22 8.03 -8.27
CA GLU A 255 -4.77 8.46 -9.56
C GLU A 255 -5.48 7.32 -10.30
N ASP A 256 -6.65 7.59 -10.87
CA ASP A 256 -7.41 6.62 -11.67
C ASP A 256 -7.72 5.31 -10.90
N CYS A 257 -7.93 5.41 -9.59
CA CYS A 257 -8.23 4.28 -8.72
C CYS A 257 -9.74 4.13 -8.47
N SER A 258 -10.18 2.92 -8.12
CA SER A 258 -11.55 2.70 -7.63
C SER A 258 -11.57 1.97 -6.29
N ASN A 259 -12.57 2.29 -5.47
CA ASN A 259 -12.77 1.64 -4.18
C ASN A 259 -14.26 1.37 -3.93
N GLY A 260 -14.64 0.10 -3.88
CA GLY A 260 -16.03 -0.35 -3.88
C GLY A 260 -16.40 -1.31 -2.76
N GLY A 261 -17.65 -1.28 -2.28
CA GLY A 261 -18.14 -2.23 -1.26
C GLY A 261 -17.41 -2.13 0.09
N SER A 262 -16.61 -1.08 0.27
CA SER A 262 -15.67 -0.88 1.37
C SER A 262 -16.32 -0.21 2.59
N PHE A 263 -15.64 -0.22 3.73
CA PHE A 263 -16.04 0.56 4.89
C PHE A 263 -15.85 2.05 4.64
N VAL A 264 -14.66 2.44 4.18
CA VAL A 264 -14.30 3.82 3.82
C VAL A 264 -13.78 3.87 2.38
N GLY A 265 -14.04 4.98 1.68
CA GLY A 265 -13.53 5.24 0.33
C GLY A 265 -12.08 5.75 0.33
N ILE A 266 -11.93 7.05 0.56
CA ILE A 266 -10.66 7.73 0.81
C ILE A 266 -10.48 7.89 2.32
N HIS A 267 -9.33 7.47 2.86
CA HIS A 267 -9.11 7.49 4.31
C HIS A 267 -7.76 8.10 4.72
N VAL A 268 -7.77 9.31 5.27
CA VAL A 268 -6.58 9.96 5.81
C VAL A 268 -6.67 9.94 7.34
N LYS A 269 -5.72 9.27 8.00
CA LYS A 269 -5.79 8.93 9.42
C LYS A 269 -4.54 9.40 10.17
N THR A 270 -4.72 10.10 11.29
CA THR A 270 -3.67 10.19 12.32
C THR A 270 -4.12 9.49 13.59
N THR A 271 -3.24 8.69 14.19
CA THR A 271 -3.57 7.86 15.35
C THR A 271 -3.71 8.67 16.64
N GLN A 272 -4.52 8.15 17.55
CA GLN A 272 -4.80 8.66 18.87
C GLN A 272 -4.76 7.49 19.88
N PRO A 273 -3.83 7.52 20.87
CA PRO A 273 -2.84 8.57 21.09
C PRO A 273 -1.83 8.68 19.93
N CYS A 274 -1.44 9.92 19.62
CA CYS A 274 -0.34 10.20 18.69
C CYS A 274 0.97 10.13 19.47
N LEU A 275 1.91 9.28 19.05
CA LEU A 275 3.14 9.02 19.80
C LEU A 275 4.23 10.07 19.60
N GLY A 276 4.14 10.88 18.54
CA GLY A 276 5.14 11.91 18.23
C GLY A 276 4.68 12.88 17.15
N PRO A 277 5.48 13.92 16.87
CA PRO A 277 5.16 14.92 15.85
C PRO A 277 5.32 14.37 14.43
N GLY A 278 4.79 15.09 13.45
CA GLY A 278 4.94 14.82 12.03
C GLY A 278 3.88 15.52 11.19
N SER A 279 3.86 15.26 9.89
CA SER A 279 2.95 15.89 8.96
C SER A 279 2.59 15.04 7.74
N PHE A 280 1.36 15.22 7.26
CA PHE A 280 0.98 14.89 5.89
C PHE A 280 1.09 16.16 5.05
N LYS A 281 1.78 16.07 3.91
CA LYS A 281 1.98 17.17 2.99
C LYS A 281 1.81 16.70 1.55
N GLN A 282 1.01 17.41 0.77
CA GLN A 282 0.78 17.14 -0.66
C GLN A 282 0.26 15.71 -0.89
N ILE A 283 -0.91 15.44 -0.32
CA ILE A 283 -1.66 14.21 -0.57
C ILE A 283 -2.70 14.51 -1.63
N THR A 284 -2.65 13.83 -2.77
CA THR A 284 -3.57 14.05 -3.90
C THR A 284 -4.35 12.78 -4.18
N TYR A 285 -5.65 12.92 -4.35
CA TYR A 285 -6.52 11.88 -4.89
C TYR A 285 -7.19 12.44 -6.15
N LYS A 286 -6.90 11.82 -7.30
CA LYS A 286 -7.33 12.27 -8.61
C LYS A 286 -8.08 11.17 -9.35
N ASN A 287 -9.21 11.50 -9.97
CA ASN A 287 -10.02 10.55 -10.74
C ASN A 287 -10.37 9.29 -9.93
N ILE A 288 -10.89 9.49 -8.71
CA ILE A 288 -11.24 8.36 -7.83
C ILE A 288 -12.72 8.02 -7.99
N GLN A 289 -13.00 6.75 -8.29
CA GLN A 289 -14.35 6.21 -8.31
C GLN A 289 -14.65 5.48 -7.00
N ILE A 290 -15.68 5.92 -6.29
CA ILE A 290 -16.15 5.29 -5.05
C ILE A 290 -17.51 4.63 -5.31
N SER A 291 -17.75 3.44 -4.77
CA SER A 291 -19.07 2.79 -4.90
C SER A 291 -19.45 2.01 -3.64
N GLU A 292 -20.72 2.11 -3.23
CA GLU A 292 -21.29 1.25 -2.19
C GLU A 292 -20.48 1.21 -0.88
N VAL A 293 -19.86 2.32 -0.48
CA VAL A 293 -19.16 2.39 0.81
C VAL A 293 -20.15 2.44 1.97
N THR A 294 -19.80 1.84 3.11
CA THR A 294 -20.76 1.56 4.19
C THR A 294 -20.67 2.51 5.39
N ARG A 295 -19.57 3.25 5.56
CA ARG A 295 -19.41 4.26 6.61
C ARG A 295 -19.25 5.67 6.07
N SER A 296 -18.18 5.92 5.30
CA SER A 296 -17.84 7.25 4.78
C SER A 296 -17.23 7.13 3.38
N ALA A 297 -17.64 7.93 2.40
CA ALA A 297 -16.92 7.99 1.12
C ALA A 297 -15.56 8.67 1.26
N ILE A 298 -15.51 9.78 1.99
CA ILE A 298 -14.27 10.50 2.28
C ILE A 298 -14.18 10.72 3.78
N GLU A 299 -13.11 10.23 4.39
CA GLU A 299 -12.86 10.42 5.83
C GLU A 299 -11.42 10.91 6.05
N ILE A 300 -11.29 12.14 6.56
CA ILE A 300 -10.02 12.73 6.97
C ILE A 300 -10.11 13.00 8.47
N GLN A 301 -9.27 12.35 9.26
CA GLN A 301 -9.47 12.34 10.71
C GLN A 301 -8.18 12.28 11.53
N GLN A 302 -8.25 12.91 12.71
CA GLN A 302 -7.17 12.94 13.70
C GLN A 302 -7.54 12.31 15.05
N ASP A 303 -8.65 11.58 15.11
CA ASP A 303 -9.17 10.85 16.28
C ASP A 303 -9.20 9.32 16.06
N TYR A 304 -8.44 8.80 15.09
CA TYR A 304 -8.39 7.37 14.78
C TYR A 304 -7.64 6.59 15.88
N PRO A 305 -8.05 5.39 16.31
CA PRO A 305 -9.21 4.63 15.83
C PRO A 305 -10.50 4.88 16.63
N LYS A 306 -10.49 5.76 17.63
CA LYS A 306 -11.64 5.98 18.53
C LYS A 306 -12.83 6.58 17.80
N ASN A 307 -12.59 7.47 16.83
CA ASN A 307 -13.62 8.17 16.05
C ASN A 307 -14.63 8.93 16.94
N ASP A 308 -14.19 9.42 18.11
CA ASP A 308 -15.02 10.02 19.16
C ASP A 308 -15.13 11.54 19.03
N GLY A 309 -14.55 12.14 17.99
CA GLY A 309 -14.52 13.58 17.78
C GLY A 309 -13.35 14.28 18.48
N ASN A 310 -12.67 13.63 19.42
CA ASN A 310 -11.59 14.22 20.19
C ASN A 310 -10.29 14.18 19.38
N SER A 311 -10.05 15.16 18.49
CA SER A 311 -8.86 15.17 17.63
C SER A 311 -7.61 15.71 18.34
N ALA A 312 -6.49 14.99 18.22
CA ALA A 312 -5.17 15.53 18.52
C ALA A 312 -4.69 16.48 17.42
N ASN A 313 -3.76 17.39 17.75
CA ASN A 313 -3.17 18.34 16.79
C ASN A 313 -1.63 18.20 16.65
N THR A 314 -1.07 17.11 17.20
CA THR A 314 0.36 16.76 17.16
C THR A 314 0.86 16.51 15.74
N MET A 315 0.02 15.91 14.90
CA MET A 315 0.24 15.76 13.46
C MET A 315 -0.40 16.92 12.71
N LYS A 316 0.28 17.45 11.69
CA LYS A 316 -0.28 18.43 10.76
C LYS A 316 -0.75 17.75 9.47
N ILE A 317 -1.87 18.16 8.91
CA ILE A 317 -2.38 17.68 7.62
C ILE A 317 -2.50 18.89 6.70
N ILE A 318 -1.64 18.96 5.69
CA ILE A 318 -1.45 20.17 4.86
C ILE A 318 -1.56 19.77 3.39
N GLY A 319 -2.58 20.26 2.70
CA GLY A 319 -2.80 19.95 1.29
C GLY A 319 -3.23 18.50 1.08
N VAL A 320 -4.52 18.24 1.36
CA VAL A 320 -5.23 17.05 0.89
C VAL A 320 -6.14 17.49 -0.24
N ASP A 321 -5.69 17.24 -1.46
CA ASP A 321 -6.35 17.71 -2.67
C ASP A 321 -7.16 16.58 -3.30
N LEU A 322 -8.44 16.86 -3.58
CA LEU A 322 -9.36 15.93 -4.24
C LEU A 322 -9.74 16.49 -5.60
N ILE A 323 -9.50 15.75 -6.66
CA ILE A 323 -9.74 16.18 -8.03
C ILE A 323 -10.56 15.10 -8.73
N ASN A 324 -11.79 15.43 -9.13
CA ASN A 324 -12.67 14.48 -9.83
C ASN A 324 -12.89 13.18 -9.02
N VAL A 325 -13.43 13.33 -7.80
CA VAL A 325 -13.79 12.20 -6.93
C VAL A 325 -15.30 12.00 -7.00
N THR A 326 -15.75 10.89 -7.55
CA THR A 326 -17.18 10.65 -7.77
C THR A 326 -17.63 9.30 -7.24
N GLY A 327 -18.91 9.14 -6.92
CA GLY A 327 -19.38 7.86 -6.41
C GLY A 327 -20.69 7.86 -5.63
N SER A 328 -20.88 6.77 -4.90
CA SER A 328 -22.05 6.55 -4.03
C SER A 328 -21.66 5.91 -2.70
N VAL A 329 -22.49 6.15 -1.69
CA VAL A 329 -22.52 5.36 -0.46
C VAL A 329 -23.60 4.27 -0.57
N LYS A 330 -23.48 3.18 0.20
CA LYS A 330 -24.39 2.04 0.17
C LYS A 330 -25.73 2.31 0.85
N THR A 331 -25.70 2.98 1.99
CA THR A 331 -26.89 3.24 2.81
C THR A 331 -27.11 4.73 2.97
N THR A 332 -28.36 5.12 3.16
CA THR A 332 -28.72 6.51 3.45
C THR A 332 -28.10 7.03 4.75
N SER A 333 -27.76 6.11 5.68
CA SER A 333 -27.11 6.40 6.96
C SER A 333 -25.59 6.62 6.87
N ALA A 334 -24.92 6.08 5.84
CA ALA A 334 -23.51 6.34 5.59
C ALA A 334 -23.28 7.81 5.23
N ARG A 335 -22.09 8.35 5.50
CA ARG A 335 -21.73 9.76 5.23
C ARG A 335 -21.02 9.90 3.89
N LYS A 336 -21.22 11.02 3.21
CA LYS A 336 -20.38 11.35 2.05
C LYS A 336 -19.01 11.81 2.53
N VAL A 337 -18.98 12.79 3.43
CA VAL A 337 -17.74 13.39 3.91
C VAL A 337 -17.74 13.50 5.44
N ARG A 338 -16.63 13.06 6.04
CA ARG A 338 -16.27 13.36 7.43
C ARG A 338 -14.87 13.95 7.49
N ILE A 339 -14.76 15.16 8.06
CA ILE A 339 -13.49 15.83 8.31
C ILE A 339 -13.42 16.19 9.80
N ASN A 340 -12.52 15.53 10.52
CA ASN A 340 -12.28 15.79 11.93
C ASN A 340 -10.80 16.09 12.18
N CYS A 341 -10.49 17.37 12.19
CA CYS A 341 -9.16 17.92 12.39
C CYS A 341 -8.98 18.40 13.83
N GLY A 342 -7.76 18.25 14.37
CA GLY A 342 -7.37 18.97 15.58
C GLY A 342 -7.36 20.49 15.34
N SER A 343 -7.45 21.26 16.42
CA SER A 343 -7.39 22.71 16.32
C SER A 343 -6.06 23.17 15.69
N GLY A 344 -6.16 23.89 14.57
CA GLY A 344 -5.00 24.43 13.84
C GLY A 344 -4.07 23.38 13.23
N SER A 345 -4.51 22.13 13.02
CA SER A 345 -3.69 21.09 12.40
C SER A 345 -4.01 20.78 10.94
N CYS A 346 -5.17 21.19 10.42
CA CYS A 346 -5.49 21.05 9.00
C CYS A 346 -5.39 22.38 8.25
N SER A 347 -4.86 22.35 7.02
CA SER A 347 -4.80 23.53 6.15
C SER A 347 -4.67 23.18 4.67
N ASN A 348 -5.07 24.14 3.81
CA ASN A 348 -4.86 24.15 2.37
C ASN A 348 -5.45 22.97 1.59
N PHE A 349 -6.61 22.43 1.98
CA PHE A 349 -7.28 21.39 1.17
C PHE A 349 -7.98 22.04 -0.02
N LYS A 350 -7.69 21.57 -1.24
CA LYS A 350 -8.30 22.07 -2.48
C LYS A 350 -9.06 20.96 -3.19
N TRP A 351 -10.37 21.10 -3.23
CA TRP A 351 -11.27 20.09 -3.77
C TRP A 351 -11.94 20.62 -5.03
N SER A 352 -12.03 19.79 -6.05
CA SER A 352 -12.67 20.11 -7.32
C SER A 352 -13.41 18.89 -7.85
N ASN A 353 -14.64 19.09 -8.31
CA ASN A 353 -15.48 18.03 -8.86
C ASN A 353 -15.65 16.81 -7.93
N VAL A 354 -15.90 17.06 -6.64
CA VAL A 354 -16.22 16.02 -5.65
C VAL A 354 -17.74 15.82 -5.62
N LYS A 355 -18.22 14.64 -6.03
CA LYS A 355 -19.65 14.31 -6.17
C LYS A 355 -19.97 12.92 -5.64
N ILE A 356 -20.50 12.84 -4.42
CA ILE A 356 -20.95 11.59 -3.80
C ILE A 356 -22.46 11.62 -3.59
N THR A 357 -23.14 10.53 -3.93
CA THR A 357 -24.61 10.38 -3.85
C THR A 357 -25.01 9.25 -2.88
N GLY A 358 -26.32 9.09 -2.65
CA GLY A 358 -26.88 7.95 -1.90
C GLY A 358 -27.07 8.16 -0.40
N SER A 359 -26.58 9.27 0.16
CA SER A 359 -26.70 9.58 1.60
C SER A 359 -27.81 10.58 1.90
N THR A 360 -28.53 10.37 3.01
CA THR A 360 -29.36 11.41 3.67
C THR A 360 -28.71 11.96 4.93
N THR A 361 -27.66 11.31 5.44
CA THR A 361 -26.88 11.82 6.57
C THR A 361 -26.04 13.01 6.12
N ALA A 362 -26.13 14.12 6.86
CA ALA A 362 -25.33 15.30 6.60
C ALA A 362 -23.82 15.00 6.74
N ASP A 363 -23.01 15.76 5.98
CA ASP A 363 -21.57 15.73 6.14
C ASP A 363 -21.17 16.25 7.53
N SER A 364 -20.03 15.78 8.06
CA SER A 364 -19.56 16.13 9.40
C SER A 364 -18.15 16.69 9.30
N CYS A 365 -18.03 18.01 9.24
CA CYS A 365 -16.75 18.69 9.00
C CYS A 365 -16.49 19.77 10.04
N ASN A 366 -15.33 19.74 10.69
CA ASN A 366 -14.81 20.87 11.49
C ASN A 366 -13.73 21.67 10.76
N TYR A 367 -13.37 21.26 9.55
CA TYR A 367 -12.51 21.97 8.62
C TYR A 367 -13.15 21.93 7.24
N HIS A 368 -13.14 23.06 6.53
CA HIS A 368 -13.82 23.21 5.24
C HIS A 368 -12.80 23.35 4.10
N PRO A 369 -12.74 22.37 3.18
CA PRO A 369 -11.90 22.46 1.98
C PRO A 369 -12.34 23.61 1.06
N SER A 370 -11.40 24.21 0.34
CA SER A 370 -11.75 25.11 -0.76
C SER A 370 -12.39 24.30 -1.89
N GLY A 371 -13.54 24.75 -2.40
CA GLY A 371 -14.25 24.10 -3.52
C GLY A 371 -15.19 22.95 -3.13
N TYR A 372 -15.44 22.74 -1.84
CA TYR A 372 -16.47 21.82 -1.34
C TYR A 372 -17.22 22.42 -0.16
N SER A 373 -18.55 22.27 -0.14
CA SER A 373 -19.36 22.57 1.05
C SER A 373 -19.78 21.25 1.68
N CYS A 374 -19.29 21.04 2.90
CA CYS A 374 -20.08 20.31 3.87
C CYS A 374 -21.32 21.17 4.22
#